data_AF-A0A0S7WLI4-F1
#
_entry.id   AF-A0A0S7WLI4-F1
#
_cell.length_a   1.000
_cell.length_b   1.000
_cell.length_c   1.000
_cell.angle_alpha   90.00
_cell.angle_beta   90.00
_cell.angle_gamma   90.00
#
_symmetry.space_group_name_H-M   'P 1'
#
loop_
_entity.id
_entity.type
_entity.pdbx_description
1 polymer ?
#
loop_
_entity_poly.entity_id
_entity_poly.type
_entity_poly.pdbx_seq_one_letter_code
_entity_poly.pdbx_strand_id
1 'polypeptide(L)' 'MGYGVPSPQKKELISGFSEGTYLYRGRQWGPALSAFESILEKFPDDGPTKTFVERCKFFQQNPPSDDWDGVWVMETK' A
#
# COMPACT_ATOMS: atom_id res chain seq x y z
N MET A 1 -9.29 -29.44 8.96
CA MET A 1 -9.17 -28.29 8.04
C MET A 1 -9.37 -27.01 8.86
N GLY A 2 -8.30 -26.49 9.48
CA GLY A 2 -8.40 -25.29 10.31
C GLY A 2 -8.34 -24.05 9.45
N TYR A 3 -9.48 -23.58 8.96
CA TYR A 3 -9.55 -22.23 8.40
C TYR A 3 -9.40 -21.28 9.58
N GLY A 4 -8.15 -20.88 9.86
CA GLY A 4 -7.82 -19.89 10.85
C GLY A 4 -8.59 -18.62 10.52
N VAL A 5 -9.64 -18.36 11.30
CA VAL A 5 -10.32 -17.06 11.28
C VAL A 5 -9.23 -15.99 11.38
N PRO A 6 -9.15 -15.06 10.41
CA PRO A 6 -8.17 -14.00 10.50
C PRO A 6 -8.39 -13.29 11.83
N SER A 7 -7.36 -13.28 12.67
CA SER A 7 -7.37 -12.56 13.94
C SER A 7 -7.88 -11.14 13.70
N PRO A 8 -8.61 -10.52 14.64
CA PRO A 8 -9.17 -9.18 14.45
C PRO A 8 -8.13 -8.16 13.98
N GLN A 9 -6.87 -8.30 14.42
CA GLN A 9 -5.74 -7.51 13.94
C GLN A 9 -5.52 -7.62 12.42
N LYS A 10 -5.67 -8.83 11.86
CA LYS A 10 -5.52 -9.08 10.42
C LYS A 10 -6.65 -8.48 9.60
N LYS A 11 -7.86 -8.36 10.16
CA LYS A 11 -8.99 -7.69 9.49
C LYS A 11 -8.75 -6.19 9.35
N GLU A 12 -8.25 -5.54 10.40
CA GLU A 12 -7.88 -4.12 10.34
C GLU A 12 -6.78 -3.88 9.31
N LEU A 13 -5.74 -4.74 9.29
CA LEU A 13 -4.69 -4.69 8.28
C LEU A 13 -5.25 -4.77 6.86
N ILE A 14 -6.10 -5.77 6.57
CA ILE A 14 -6.70 -5.95 5.24
C ILE A 14 -7.56 -4.74 4.87
N SER A 15 -8.36 -4.22 5.80
CA SER A 15 -9.23 -3.06 5.54
C SER A 15 -8.41 -1.81 5.21
N GLY A 16 -7.42 -1.47 6.03
CA GLY A 16 -6.55 -0.33 5.77
C GLY A 16 -5.73 -0.50 4.49
N PHE A 17 -5.24 -1.71 4.24
CA PHE A 17 -4.45 -1.99 3.03
C PHE A 17 -5.31 -1.88 1.77
N SER A 18 -6.58 -2.29 1.83
CA SER A 18 -7.53 -2.12 0.73
C SER A 18 -7.81 -0.65 0.45
N GLU A 19 -7.89 0.20 1.48
CA GLU A 19 -8.04 1.65 1.32
C GLU A 19 -6.79 2.28 0.70
N GLY A 20 -5.61 1.97 1.23
CA GLY A 20 -4.35 2.47 0.69
C GLY A 20 -4.13 2.06 -0.77
N THR A 21 -4.49 0.82 -1.15
CA THR A 21 -4.38 0.35 -2.53
C THR A 21 -5.41 0.99 -3.47
N TYR A 22 -6.61 1.29 -2.98
CA TYR A 22 -7.60 2.06 -3.74
C TYR A 22 -7.08 3.47 -4.06
N LEU A 23 -6.55 4.17 -3.06
CA LEU A 23 -5.94 5.50 -3.21
C LEU A 23 -4.71 5.47 -4.13
N TYR A 24 -3.85 4.47 -3.97
CA TYR A 24 -2.68 4.26 -4.81
C TYR A 24 -3.06 4.09 -6.28
N ARG A 25 -4.07 3.26 -6.59
CA ARG A 25 -4.58 3.11 -7.97
C ARG A 25 -5.21 4.38 -8.51
N GLY A 26 -5.81 5.19 -7.64
CA GLY A 26 -6.30 6.53 -7.97
C GLY A 26 -5.20 7.59 -8.15
N ARG A 27 -3.92 7.21 -8.11
CA ARG A 27 -2.76 8.13 -8.14
C ARG A 27 -2.76 9.13 -6.98
N GLN A 28 -3.50 8.83 -5.91
CA GLN A 28 -3.59 9.65 -4.71
C GLN A 28 -2.47 9.25 -3.74
N TRP A 29 -1.22 9.54 -4.11
CA TRP A 29 -0.04 9.07 -3.39
C TRP A 29 0.07 9.59 -1.97
N GLY A 30 -0.30 10.85 -1.72
CA GLY A 30 -0.30 11.43 -0.37
C GLY A 30 -1.28 10.72 0.56
N PRO A 31 -2.58 10.66 0.21
CA PRO A 31 -3.56 9.90 0.97
C PRO A 31 -3.19 8.41 1.12
N ALA A 32 -2.72 7.77 0.05
CA ALA A 32 -2.28 6.37 0.10
C ALA A 32 -1.12 6.18 1.09
N LEU A 33 -0.13 7.07 1.07
CA LEU A 33 1.01 7.06 1.98
C LEU A 33 0.55 7.12 3.43
N SER A 34 -0.31 8.09 3.78
CA SER A 34 -0.84 8.21 5.15
C SER A 34 -1.61 6.96 5.58
N ALA A 35 -2.42 6.36 4.70
CA ALA A 35 -3.15 5.13 5.00
C ALA A 35 -2.18 3.96 5.30
N PHE A 36 -1.12 3.80 4.50
CA PHE A 36 -0.12 2.77 4.73
C PHE A 36 0.75 3.05 5.97
N GLU A 37 1.09 4.30 6.27
CA GLU A 37 1.83 4.65 7.49
C GLU A 37 1.02 4.32 8.74
N SER A 38 -0.29 4.60 8.79
CA SER A 38 -1.16 4.20 9.91
C SER A 38 -1.25 2.69 10.10
N ILE A 39 -1.09 1.91 9.03
CA ILE A 39 -0.98 0.44 9.14
C ILE A 39 0.36 0.07 9.78
N LEU A 40 1.47 0.67 9.34
CA LEU A 40 2.81 0.38 9.88
C LEU A 40 2.96 0.79 11.34
N GLU A 41 2.22 1.79 11.82
CA GLU A 41 2.17 2.12 13.25
C GLU A 41 1.68 0.94 14.09
N LYS A 42 0.75 0.13 13.57
CA LYS A 42 0.20 -1.07 14.23
C LYS A 42 0.95 -2.35 13.85
N PHE A 43 1.44 -2.43 12.61
CA PHE A 43 2.07 -3.59 12.00
C PHE A 43 3.43 -3.19 11.39
N PRO A 44 4.42 -2.83 12.23
CA PRO A 44 5.72 -2.37 11.75
C PRO A 44 6.52 -3.45 11.02
N ASP A 45 6.11 -4.72 11.07
CA ASP A 45 6.73 -5.84 10.35
C ASP A 45 6.02 -6.18 9.02
N ASP A 46 4.98 -5.45 8.63
CA ASP A 46 4.27 -5.71 7.38
C ASP A 46 5.10 -5.28 6.15
N GLY A 47 5.83 -6.24 5.59
CA GLY A 47 6.67 -6.06 4.40
C GLY A 47 5.93 -5.49 3.17
N PRO A 48 4.71 -5.98 2.84
CA PRO A 48 3.92 -5.41 1.75
C PRO A 48 3.61 -3.93 1.95
N THR A 49 3.12 -3.54 3.14
CA THR A 49 2.79 -2.14 3.44
C THR A 49 4.01 -1.23 3.33
N LYS A 50 5.17 -1.64 3.86
CA LYS A 50 6.43 -0.89 3.68
C LYS A 50 6.77 -0.65 2.22
N THR A 51 6.61 -1.69 1.39
CA THR A 51 6.85 -1.59 -0.05
C THR A 51 5.94 -0.53 -0.68
N PHE A 52 4.65 -0.51 -0.33
CA PHE A 52 3.72 0.49 -0.85
C PHE A 52 4.03 1.92 -0.38
N VAL A 53 4.46 2.11 0.87
CA VAL A 53 4.95 3.40 1.38
C VAL A 53 6.10 3.92 0.51
N GLU A 54 7.10 3.09 0.23
CA GLU A 54 8.23 3.47 -0.63
C GLU A 54 7.79 3.82 -2.05
N ARG A 55 6.87 3.04 -2.62
CA ARG A 55 6.30 3.31 -3.94
C ARG A 55 5.53 4.62 -4.00
N CYS A 56 4.72 4.91 -2.99
CA CYS A 56 4.00 6.19 -2.87
C CYS A 56 5.00 7.35 -2.83
N LYS A 57 6.05 7.26 -2.01
CA LYS A 57 7.11 8.29 -1.94
C LYS A 57 7.86 8.45 -3.26
N PHE A 58 8.10 7.36 -3.97
CA PHE A 58 8.72 7.41 -5.30
C PHE A 58 7.82 8.10 -6.30
N PHE A 59 6.53 7.74 -6.38
CA PHE A 59 5.60 8.37 -7.33
C PHE A 59 5.23 9.80 -6.98
N GLN A 60 5.35 10.22 -5.73
CA GLN A 60 5.27 11.63 -5.37
C GLN A 60 6.38 12.45 -6.01
N GLN A 61 7.59 11.88 -6.10
CA GLN A 61 8.76 12.53 -6.70
C GLN A 61 8.83 12.31 -8.23
N ASN A 62 8.36 11.15 -8.69
CA ASN A 62 8.37 10.70 -10.07
C ASN A 62 6.94 10.31 -10.46
N PRO A 63 6.02 11.27 -10.65
CA PRO A 63 4.65 10.95 -11.01
C PRO A 63 4.64 10.13 -12.31
N PRO A 64 3.92 8.99 -12.34
CA PRO A 64 3.87 8.16 -13.53
C PRO A 64 3.09 8.87 -14.64
N SER A 65 3.24 8.39 -15.87
CA SER A 65 2.51 8.93 -17.03
C SER A 65 0.99 8.86 -16.83
N ASP A 66 0.25 9.63 -17.62
CA ASP A 66 -1.21 9.67 -17.48
C ASP A 66 -1.86 8.30 -17.75
N ASP A 67 -1.22 7.48 -18.58
CA ASP A 67 -1.59 6.11 -18.96
C ASP A 67 -1.21 5.05 -17.90
N TRP A 68 -0.93 5.45 -16.66
CA TRP A 68 -0.49 4.52 -15.64
C TRP A 68 -1.62 3.64 -15.09
N ASP A 69 -1.64 2.36 -15.47
CA ASP A 69 -2.63 1.35 -15.05
C ASP A 69 -2.51 0.84 -13.59
N GLY A 70 -1.79 1.55 -12.72
CA GLY A 70 -1.56 1.07 -11.35
C GLY A 70 -0.42 0.06 -11.21
N VAL A 71 0.32 -0.20 -12.30
CA VAL A 71 1.41 -1.18 -12.32
C VAL A 71 2.71 -0.54 -11.89
N TRP A 72 3.30 -1.07 -10.82
CA TRP A 72 4.67 -0.72 -10.46
C TRP A 72 5.65 -1.53 -11.29
N VAL A 73 6.32 -0.87 -12.25
CA VAL A 73 7.43 -1.47 -12.99
C VAL A 73 8.73 -1.07 -12.29
N MET A 74 9.34 -2.01 -11.56
CA MET A 74 10.77 -1.84 -11.23
C MET A 74 11.52 -2.13 -12.52
N GLU A 75 12.01 -1.09 -13.19
CA GLU A 75 13.09 -1.28 -14.15
C GLU A 75 14.35 -1.66 -13.36
N THR A 76 14.48 -2.95 -13.03
CA THR A 76 15.78 -3.54 -12.67
C THR A 76 16.68 -3.41 -13.89
N LYS A 77 17.63 -2.49 -13.80
CA LYS A 77 18.69 -2.24 -14.78
C LYS A 77 19.68 -3.39 -14.83
#